data_AF-A0A2N6FA37-F1
#
_entry.id   AF-A0A2N6FA37-F1
#
_cell.length_a   1.000
_cell.length_b   1.000
_cell.length_c   1.000
_cell.angle_alpha   90.00
_cell.angle_beta   90.00
_cell.angle_gamma   90.00
#
_symmetry.space_group_name_H-M   'P 1'
#
loop_
_entity.id
_entity.type
_entity.pdbx_description
1 polymer ?
#
loop_
_entity_poly.entity_id
_entity_poly.type
_entity_poly.pdbx_seq_one_letter_code
_entity_poly.pdbx_strand_id
1 'polypeptide(L)'
;MIFLIGEDKSLQSEITSNQALKNKEEELRAIINGARSILGKRTFAASAREIFDHCSRLIGSTSGYVALLTDDGDENEVLFLEDGGAHCTVDPDLPMPIRGLREEAYQGNCAVYHNDFMNSDHAEMMPEGHMGLKNVMFSPLVIDGKTVGIIGMANKPGDFNDRDAEMATVFGELAAIALQNSRYLEEIVALKGIIPICSYCKGIRDDAGYWSRLEEYIESRSEAQFSHGICDTCMAERFGDYLKRPR
;
A
#
# COMPACT_ATOMS: atom_id res chain seq x y z
N MET A 1 -48.83 36.16 25.51
CA MET A 1 -48.45 35.43 24.29
C MET A 1 -46.99 35.68 23.98
N ILE A 2 -46.08 35.19 24.84
CA ILE A 2 -44.62 35.23 24.68
C ILE A 2 -44.09 34.02 25.47
N PHE A 3 -43.01 33.39 25.00
CA PHE A 3 -42.36 32.15 25.48
C PHE A 3 -42.87 30.87 24.84
N LEU A 4 -42.32 30.49 23.67
CA LEU A 4 -42.03 29.10 23.25
C LEU A 4 -41.10 29.01 22.01
N ILE A 5 -40.36 30.06 21.63
CA ILE A 5 -39.49 30.04 20.42
C ILE A 5 -37.98 29.87 20.79
N GLY A 6 -37.64 29.85 22.08
CA GLY A 6 -36.25 29.81 22.55
C GLY A 6 -35.66 28.40 22.75
N GLU A 7 -36.47 27.44 23.17
CA GLU A 7 -36.01 26.07 23.50
C GLU A 7 -35.69 25.24 22.24
N ASP A 8 -36.43 25.45 21.15
CA ASP A 8 -36.32 24.66 19.91
C ASP A 8 -34.99 24.91 19.16
N LYS A 9 -34.48 26.15 19.17
CA LYS A 9 -33.17 26.49 18.61
C LYS A 9 -32.00 25.90 19.40
N SER A 10 -32.12 25.80 20.73
CA SER A 10 -31.10 25.22 21.60
C SER A 10 -30.96 23.72 21.36
N LEU A 11 -32.10 23.02 21.29
CA LEU A 11 -32.14 21.59 20.99
C LEU A 11 -31.63 21.26 19.58
N GLN A 12 -32.02 22.02 18.56
CA GLN A 12 -31.47 21.83 17.20
C GLN A 12 -29.95 22.04 17.17
N SER A 13 -29.43 23.07 17.84
CA SER A 13 -27.99 23.31 17.92
C SER A 13 -27.25 22.17 18.62
N GLU A 14 -27.79 21.62 19.71
CA GLU A 14 -27.21 20.46 20.41
C GLU A 14 -27.24 19.19 19.56
N ILE A 15 -28.31 18.94 18.82
CA ILE A 15 -28.41 17.78 17.91
C ILE A 15 -27.36 17.89 16.80
N THR A 16 -27.26 19.04 16.14
CA THR A 16 -26.24 19.28 15.10
C THR A 16 -24.83 19.13 15.66
N SER A 17 -24.56 19.67 16.85
CA SER A 17 -23.25 19.54 17.50
C SER A 17 -22.91 18.08 17.84
N ASN A 18 -23.85 17.31 18.37
CA ASN A 18 -23.65 15.90 18.67
C ASN A 18 -23.45 15.05 17.42
N GLN A 19 -24.13 15.39 16.33
CA GLN A 19 -23.96 14.69 15.05
C GLN A 19 -22.62 15.01 14.40
N ALA A 20 -22.16 16.27 14.48
CA ALA A 20 -20.82 16.65 14.05
C ALA A 20 -19.72 15.93 14.85
N LEU A 21 -19.89 15.79 16.17
CA LEU A 21 -18.96 15.03 17.02
C LEU A 21 -18.88 13.56 16.64
N LYS A 22 -20.03 12.91 16.40
CA LYS A 22 -20.07 11.51 15.95
C LYS A 22 -19.38 11.33 14.61
N ASN A 23 -19.65 12.20 13.64
CA ASN A 23 -18.98 12.17 12.34
C ASN A 23 -17.46 12.31 12.50
N LYS A 24 -17.01 13.18 13.41
CA LYS A 24 -15.58 13.37 13.66
C LYS A 24 -14.94 12.16 14.33
N GLU A 25 -15.66 11.49 15.23
CA GLU A 25 -15.21 10.25 15.86
C GLU A 25 -15.05 9.12 14.83
N GLU A 26 -16.00 9.01 13.89
CA GLU A 26 -15.94 8.02 12.80
C GLU A 26 -14.74 8.29 11.87
N GLU A 27 -14.52 9.54 11.47
CA GLU A 27 -13.32 9.95 10.69
C GLU A 27 -12.03 9.56 11.40
N LEU A 28 -11.87 9.98 12.66
CA LEU A 28 -10.67 9.69 13.45
C LEU A 28 -10.43 8.19 13.59
N ARG A 29 -11.49 7.41 13.81
CA ARG A 29 -11.39 5.95 13.92
C ARG A 29 -10.94 5.33 12.60
N ALA A 30 -11.45 5.79 11.47
CA ALA A 30 -11.03 5.32 10.16
C ALA A 30 -9.55 5.62 9.90
N ILE A 31 -9.10 6.85 10.20
CA ILE A 31 -7.69 7.27 10.04
C ILE A 31 -6.77 6.42 10.93
N ILE A 32 -7.12 6.20 12.20
CA ILE A 32 -6.31 5.38 13.12
C ILE A 32 -6.20 3.94 12.62
N ASN A 33 -7.28 3.37 12.09
CA ASN A 33 -7.25 2.02 11.53
C ASN A 33 -6.40 1.95 10.26
N GLY A 34 -6.51 2.95 9.37
CA GLY A 34 -5.61 3.10 8.23
C GLY A 34 -4.14 3.19 8.65
N ALA A 35 -3.81 4.02 9.64
CA ALA A 35 -2.44 4.13 10.14
C ALA A 35 -1.90 2.83 10.75
N ARG A 36 -2.75 2.04 11.43
CA ARG A 36 -2.37 0.73 11.97
C ARG A 36 -2.00 -0.28 10.89
N SER A 37 -2.62 -0.21 9.71
CA SER A 37 -2.32 -1.11 8.59
C SER A 37 -0.90 -0.93 8.04
N ILE A 38 -0.26 0.21 8.29
CA ILE A 38 1.13 0.50 7.86
C ILE A 38 2.12 -0.43 8.57
N LEU A 39 1.95 -0.61 9.88
CA LEU A 39 2.88 -1.38 10.71
C LEU A 39 2.54 -2.87 10.77
N GLY A 40 1.31 -3.24 10.42
CA GLY A 40 0.81 -4.61 10.55
C GLY A 40 1.13 -5.53 9.38
N LYS A 41 1.64 -5.01 8.26
CA LYS A 41 1.83 -5.79 7.01
C LYS A 41 3.28 -5.82 6.57
N ARG A 42 3.62 -6.86 5.81
CA ARG A 42 4.99 -7.10 5.29
C ARG A 42 5.23 -6.49 3.91
N THR A 43 4.18 -6.20 3.15
CA THR A 43 4.29 -5.68 1.78
C THR A 43 3.42 -4.43 1.64
N PHE A 44 3.87 -3.51 0.79
CA PHE A 44 3.10 -2.31 0.48
C PHE A 44 1.70 -2.64 -0.05
N ALA A 45 1.57 -3.59 -1.00
CA ALA A 45 0.28 -3.96 -1.58
C ALA A 45 -0.77 -4.35 -0.52
N ALA A 46 -0.35 -5.08 0.53
CA ALA A 46 -1.25 -5.47 1.61
C ALA A 46 -1.67 -4.29 2.50
N SER A 47 -0.76 -3.35 2.80
CA SER A 47 -1.12 -2.11 3.50
C SER A 47 -2.02 -1.23 2.65
N ALA A 48 -1.66 -1.01 1.38
CA ALA A 48 -2.43 -0.20 0.43
C ALA A 48 -3.88 -0.69 0.31
N ARG A 49 -4.10 -2.02 0.30
CA ARG A 49 -5.44 -2.59 0.27
C ARG A 49 -6.26 -2.23 1.51
N GLU A 50 -5.72 -2.38 2.71
CA GLU A 50 -6.46 -2.02 3.93
C GLU A 50 -6.69 -0.50 4.05
N ILE A 51 -5.71 0.32 3.67
CA ILE A 51 -5.84 1.78 3.64
C ILE A 51 -6.98 2.18 2.71
N PHE A 52 -7.01 1.61 1.50
CA PHE A 52 -8.09 1.81 0.54
C PHE A 52 -9.44 1.37 1.10
N ASP A 53 -9.54 0.18 1.70
CA ASP A 53 -10.80 -0.33 2.25
C ASP A 53 -11.36 0.57 3.36
N HIS A 54 -10.48 1.13 4.20
CA HIS A 54 -10.86 2.10 5.23
C HIS A 54 -11.32 3.43 4.64
N CYS A 55 -10.60 3.94 3.64
CA CYS A 55 -10.94 5.19 2.97
C CYS A 55 -12.26 5.07 2.20
N SER A 56 -12.38 4.03 1.39
CA SER A 56 -13.57 3.73 0.57
C SER A 56 -14.81 3.59 1.44
N ARG A 57 -14.72 2.91 2.59
CA ARG A 57 -15.84 2.79 3.54
C ARG A 57 -16.21 4.12 4.19
N LEU A 58 -15.23 4.96 4.54
CA LEU A 58 -15.48 6.28 5.13
C LEU A 58 -16.17 7.22 4.14
N ILE A 59 -15.72 7.20 2.88
CA ILE A 59 -16.21 8.09 1.81
C ILE A 59 -17.51 7.56 1.17
N GLY A 60 -17.70 6.24 1.18
CA GLY A 60 -18.85 5.56 0.59
C GLY A 60 -18.71 5.29 -0.90
N SER A 61 -17.48 5.22 -1.43
CA SER A 61 -17.23 4.75 -2.80
C SER A 61 -17.49 3.25 -2.91
N THR A 62 -17.85 2.80 -4.11
CA THR A 62 -18.17 1.38 -4.35
C THR A 62 -17.08 0.66 -5.14
N SER A 63 -16.26 1.40 -5.86
CA SER A 63 -15.19 0.86 -6.71
C SER A 63 -13.95 1.74 -6.61
N GLY A 64 -12.78 1.21 -6.99
CA GLY A 64 -11.53 1.96 -6.95
C GLY A 64 -10.29 1.07 -7.02
N TYR A 65 -9.12 1.68 -6.88
CA TYR A 65 -7.83 0.99 -6.93
C TYR A 65 -6.75 1.81 -6.23
N VAL A 66 -5.59 1.18 -6.01
CA VAL A 66 -4.34 1.89 -5.72
C VAL A 66 -3.35 1.55 -6.82
N ALA A 67 -2.65 2.54 -7.35
CA ALA A 67 -1.61 2.36 -8.34
C ALA A 67 -0.37 3.18 -8.01
N LEU A 68 0.78 2.69 -8.46
CA LEU A 68 2.04 3.41 -8.43
C LEU A 68 2.36 3.99 -9.81
N LEU A 69 3.15 5.05 -9.83
CA LEU A 69 3.72 5.57 -11.06
C LEU A 69 4.88 4.68 -11.48
N THR A 70 4.93 4.31 -12.77
CA THR A 70 6.06 3.59 -13.37
C THR A 70 7.35 4.44 -13.34
N ASP A 71 8.51 3.80 -13.43
CA ASP A 71 9.80 4.48 -13.36
C ASP A 71 10.04 5.50 -14.50
N ASP A 72 9.40 5.29 -15.65
CA ASP A 72 9.41 6.23 -16.78
C ASP A 72 8.45 7.42 -16.59
N GLY A 73 7.50 7.31 -15.65
CA GLY A 73 6.56 8.38 -15.30
C GLY A 73 5.31 8.48 -16.19
N ASP A 74 5.12 7.53 -17.11
CA ASP A 74 4.10 7.64 -18.15
C ASP A 74 2.83 6.83 -17.85
N GLU A 75 2.89 5.84 -16.94
CA GLU A 75 1.80 4.91 -16.68
C GLU A 75 1.58 4.59 -15.19
N ASN A 76 0.40 4.07 -14.89
CA ASN A 76 0.05 3.54 -13.59
C ASN A 76 0.15 2.00 -13.54
N GLU A 77 1.02 1.51 -12.65
CA GLU A 77 1.06 0.09 -12.28
C GLU A 77 0.04 -0.16 -11.15
N VAL A 78 -1.04 -0.86 -11.48
CA VAL A 78 -2.15 -1.13 -10.54
C VAL A 78 -1.78 -2.25 -9.58
N LEU A 79 -1.92 -1.99 -8.28
CA LEU A 79 -1.66 -3.00 -7.24
C LEU A 79 -2.84 -3.98 -7.09
N PHE A 80 -4.05 -3.45 -7.20
CA PHE A 80 -5.31 -4.19 -7.17
C PHE A 80 -6.44 -3.32 -7.70
N LEU A 81 -7.54 -3.94 -8.13
CA LEU A 81 -8.77 -3.29 -8.54
C LEU A 81 -9.95 -3.79 -7.69
N GLU A 82 -10.77 -2.88 -7.21
CA GLU A 82 -12.07 -3.15 -6.57
C GLU A 82 -13.19 -2.72 -7.52
N ASP A 83 -13.94 -3.70 -8.03
CA ASP A 83 -14.93 -3.49 -9.08
C ASP A 83 -16.34 -3.16 -8.55
N GLY A 84 -16.53 -3.20 -7.22
CA GLY A 84 -17.82 -2.91 -6.59
C GLY A 84 -18.93 -3.89 -6.94
N GLY A 85 -18.58 -5.09 -7.40
CA GLY A 85 -19.52 -6.13 -7.85
C GLY A 85 -20.00 -5.97 -9.28
N ALA A 86 -19.44 -5.03 -10.06
CA ALA A 86 -19.71 -4.90 -11.50
C ALA A 86 -18.62 -5.60 -12.31
N HIS A 87 -18.98 -6.37 -13.34
CA HIS A 87 -17.99 -6.99 -14.23
C HIS A 87 -17.40 -5.93 -15.17
N CYS A 88 -16.25 -5.38 -14.80
CA CYS A 88 -15.35 -4.71 -15.75
C CYS A 88 -14.67 -5.80 -16.61
N THR A 89 -14.70 -5.66 -17.94
CA THR A 89 -14.04 -6.62 -18.85
C THR A 89 -12.77 -6.05 -19.48
N VAL A 90 -12.28 -4.93 -18.97
CA VAL A 90 -11.00 -4.35 -19.39
C VAL A 90 -9.88 -5.33 -19.03
N ASP A 91 -8.99 -5.55 -19.98
CA ASP A 91 -7.80 -6.35 -19.77
C ASP A 91 -6.98 -5.78 -18.59
N PRO A 92 -6.72 -6.54 -17.52
CA PRO A 92 -5.91 -6.08 -16.39
C PRO A 92 -4.49 -5.65 -16.79
N ASP A 93 -3.97 -6.19 -17.90
CA ASP A 93 -2.64 -5.88 -18.43
C ASP A 93 -2.65 -4.66 -19.37
N LEU A 94 -3.81 -4.01 -19.58
CA LEU A 94 -3.89 -2.84 -20.43
C LEU A 94 -3.13 -1.66 -19.79
N PRO A 95 -2.24 -0.97 -20.54
CA PRO A 95 -1.51 0.17 -20.04
C PRO A 95 -2.46 1.27 -19.56
N MET A 96 -2.11 1.89 -18.43
CA MET A 96 -2.91 2.93 -17.79
C MET A 96 -2.14 4.26 -17.82
N PRO A 97 -2.15 4.98 -18.95
CA PRO A 97 -1.35 6.20 -19.09
C PRO A 97 -1.82 7.32 -18.15
N ILE A 98 -0.88 8.16 -17.73
CA ILE A 98 -1.15 9.38 -16.96
C ILE A 98 -1.78 10.43 -17.88
N ARG A 99 -3.10 10.59 -17.79
CA ARG A 99 -3.87 11.57 -18.59
C ARG A 99 -5.18 11.96 -17.91
N GLY A 100 -5.76 13.07 -18.35
CA GLY A 100 -7.05 13.58 -17.87
C GLY A 100 -7.01 13.82 -16.36
N LEU A 101 -8.06 13.40 -15.64
CA LEU A 101 -8.16 13.62 -14.20
C LEU A 101 -7.01 12.96 -13.39
N ARG A 102 -6.35 11.92 -13.91
CA ARG A 102 -5.13 11.37 -13.26
C ARG A 102 -3.98 12.36 -13.35
N GLU A 103 -3.74 12.91 -14.54
CA GLU A 103 -2.67 13.88 -14.78
C GLU A 103 -2.85 15.12 -13.91
N GLU A 104 -4.08 15.59 -13.73
CA GLU A 104 -4.40 16.69 -12.81
C GLU A 104 -3.99 16.37 -11.37
N ALA A 105 -4.24 15.15 -10.89
CA ALA A 105 -3.80 14.72 -9.56
C ALA A 105 -2.28 14.69 -9.44
N TYR A 106 -1.59 14.14 -10.45
CA TYR A 106 -0.13 14.02 -10.48
C TYR A 106 0.57 15.39 -10.56
N GLN A 107 0.09 16.31 -11.40
CA GLN A 107 0.66 17.64 -11.54
C GLN A 107 0.28 18.56 -10.38
N GLY A 108 -0.95 18.45 -9.88
CA GLY A 108 -1.47 19.27 -8.79
C GLY A 108 -0.97 18.86 -7.42
N ASN A 109 -0.49 17.63 -7.24
CA ASN A 109 -0.19 17.03 -5.93
C ASN A 109 -1.35 17.19 -4.93
N CYS A 110 -2.60 17.14 -5.42
CA CYS A 110 -3.79 17.27 -4.60
C CYS A 110 -4.88 16.30 -5.07
N ALA A 111 -5.86 16.05 -4.20
CA ALA A 111 -7.02 15.27 -4.57
C ALA A 111 -7.92 16.05 -5.55
N VAL A 112 -8.37 15.37 -6.59
CA VAL A 112 -9.24 15.93 -7.64
C VAL A 112 -10.41 14.97 -7.88
N TYR A 113 -11.58 15.51 -8.22
CA TYR A 113 -12.76 14.69 -8.50
C TYR A 113 -13.66 15.32 -9.57
N HIS A 114 -14.41 14.46 -10.25
CA HIS A 114 -15.44 14.84 -11.22
C HIS A 114 -16.72 14.05 -10.98
N ASN A 115 -17.85 14.74 -10.81
CA ASN A 115 -19.13 14.11 -10.43
C ASN A 115 -20.02 13.67 -11.58
N ASP A 116 -19.68 14.09 -12.80
CA ASP A 116 -20.35 13.68 -14.04
C ASP A 116 -19.34 13.16 -15.06
N PHE A 117 -18.61 12.11 -14.68
CA PHE A 117 -17.41 11.69 -15.40
C PHE A 117 -17.71 11.23 -16.85
N MET A 118 -18.77 10.44 -17.07
CA MET A 118 -19.13 9.96 -18.42
C MET A 118 -19.50 11.08 -19.41
N ASN A 119 -19.89 12.26 -18.93
CA ASN A 119 -20.24 13.41 -19.78
C ASN A 119 -19.11 14.46 -19.85
N SER A 120 -17.90 14.11 -19.40
CA SER A 120 -16.73 14.99 -19.44
C SER A 120 -15.79 14.64 -20.60
N ASP A 121 -14.92 15.59 -20.97
CA ASP A 121 -13.87 15.38 -21.97
C ASP A 121 -12.92 14.21 -21.60
N HIS A 122 -12.85 13.83 -20.32
CA HIS A 122 -12.05 12.71 -19.85
C HIS A 122 -12.64 11.34 -20.24
N ALA A 123 -13.95 11.25 -20.51
CA ALA A 123 -14.61 9.99 -20.86
C ALA A 123 -14.14 9.44 -22.21
N GLU A 124 -13.75 10.32 -23.15
CA GLU A 124 -13.23 9.95 -24.47
C GLU A 124 -11.93 9.14 -24.38
N MET A 125 -11.25 9.22 -23.25
CA MET A 125 -9.97 8.55 -22.99
C MET A 125 -10.14 7.19 -22.28
N MET A 126 -11.36 6.67 -22.18
CA MET A 126 -11.62 5.38 -21.54
C MET A 126 -11.48 4.21 -22.52
N PRO A 127 -10.85 3.09 -22.11
CA PRO A 127 -10.80 1.89 -22.93
C PRO A 127 -12.19 1.25 -23.04
N GLU A 128 -12.40 0.51 -24.14
CA GLU A 128 -13.63 -0.24 -24.36
C GLU A 128 -13.79 -1.35 -23.30
N GLY A 129 -15.03 -1.58 -22.84
CA GLY A 129 -15.32 -2.59 -21.80
C GLY A 129 -15.22 -2.08 -20.35
N HIS A 130 -14.92 -0.79 -20.15
CA HIS A 130 -14.94 -0.19 -18.82
C HIS A 130 -16.36 -0.03 -18.28
N MET A 131 -16.55 -0.30 -16.99
CA MET A 131 -17.82 -0.04 -16.31
C MET A 131 -18.19 1.45 -16.35
N GLY A 132 -19.48 1.77 -16.39
CA GLY A 132 -19.93 3.16 -16.32
C GLY A 132 -19.45 3.83 -15.03
N LEU A 133 -18.73 4.94 -15.17
CA LEU A 133 -18.23 5.73 -14.04
C LEU A 133 -19.08 6.99 -13.88
N LYS A 134 -19.98 7.02 -12.89
CA LYS A 134 -20.78 8.21 -12.60
C LYS A 134 -19.88 9.35 -12.13
N ASN A 135 -19.13 9.08 -11.08
CA ASN A 135 -18.22 10.02 -10.44
C ASN A 135 -16.90 9.34 -10.12
N VAL A 136 -15.81 10.11 -10.19
CA VAL A 136 -14.43 9.63 -10.01
C VAL A 136 -13.66 10.61 -9.16
N MET A 137 -12.80 10.12 -8.29
CA MET A 137 -11.87 10.89 -7.49
C MET A 137 -10.49 10.22 -7.49
N PHE A 138 -9.44 11.02 -7.58
CA PHE A 138 -8.06 10.59 -7.40
C PHE A 138 -7.44 11.34 -6.25
N SER A 139 -6.72 10.62 -5.39
CA SER A 139 -5.92 11.21 -4.31
C SER A 139 -4.47 10.75 -4.43
N PRO A 140 -3.49 11.67 -4.43
CA PRO A 140 -2.09 11.35 -4.66
C PRO A 140 -1.43 10.70 -3.45
N LEU A 141 -0.47 9.82 -3.72
CA LEU A 141 0.55 9.38 -2.77
C LEU A 141 1.77 10.28 -2.97
N VAL A 142 2.01 11.21 -2.04
CA VAL A 142 3.08 12.20 -2.18
C VAL A 142 4.27 11.81 -1.32
N ILE A 143 5.45 11.68 -1.93
CA ILE A 143 6.73 11.48 -1.24
C ILE A 143 7.69 12.58 -1.71
N ASP A 144 8.31 13.29 -0.76
CA ASP A 144 9.24 14.40 -1.05
C ASP A 144 8.69 15.44 -2.04
N GLY A 145 7.39 15.74 -1.92
CA GLY A 145 6.69 16.72 -2.77
C GLY A 145 6.39 16.24 -4.19
N LYS A 146 6.58 14.95 -4.49
CA LYS A 146 6.26 14.34 -5.78
C LYS A 146 5.18 13.29 -5.62
N THR A 147 4.17 13.30 -6.48
CA THR A 147 3.20 12.22 -6.56
C THR A 147 3.85 10.98 -7.19
N VAL A 148 3.90 9.89 -6.43
CA VAL A 148 4.51 8.60 -6.82
C VAL A 148 3.48 7.49 -7.03
N GLY A 149 2.20 7.81 -6.85
CA GLY A 149 1.08 6.89 -6.95
C GLY A 149 -0.23 7.61 -6.72
N ILE A 150 -1.35 6.92 -6.92
CA ILE A 150 -2.69 7.45 -6.68
C ILE A 150 -3.59 6.40 -6.02
N ILE A 151 -4.54 6.88 -5.23
CA ILE A 151 -5.74 6.14 -4.84
C ILE A 151 -6.88 6.61 -5.75
N GLY A 152 -7.43 5.71 -6.55
CA GLY A 152 -8.62 5.94 -7.36
C GLY A 152 -9.88 5.46 -6.65
N MET A 153 -10.93 6.27 -6.66
CA MET A 153 -12.24 5.93 -6.12
C MET A 153 -13.32 6.33 -7.12
N ALA A 154 -14.36 5.52 -7.23
CA ALA A 154 -15.45 5.82 -8.13
C ALA A 154 -16.80 5.30 -7.63
N ASN A 155 -17.84 5.81 -8.27
CA ASN A 155 -19.23 5.40 -8.11
C ASN A 155 -19.70 5.50 -6.65
N LYS A 156 -19.40 6.62 -6.01
CA LYS A 156 -20.09 7.03 -4.78
C LYS A 156 -21.59 7.25 -5.13
N PRO A 157 -22.55 6.74 -4.34
CA PRO A 157 -23.97 6.92 -4.64
C PRO A 157 -24.37 8.40 -4.77
N GLY A 158 -23.84 9.25 -3.89
CA GLY A 158 -23.88 10.71 -4.01
C GLY A 158 -22.61 11.28 -4.63
N ASP A 159 -22.52 12.59 -4.66
CA ASP A 159 -21.37 13.29 -5.25
C ASP A 159 -20.17 13.30 -4.29
N PHE A 160 -18.97 13.28 -4.87
CA PHE A 160 -17.76 13.68 -4.17
C PHE A 160 -17.81 15.17 -3.88
N ASN A 161 -17.33 15.56 -2.71
CA ASN A 161 -17.22 16.94 -2.24
C ASN A 161 -15.86 17.18 -1.58
N ASP A 162 -15.60 18.43 -1.18
CA ASP A 162 -14.32 18.82 -0.56
C ASP A 162 -13.97 18.00 0.69
N ARG A 163 -14.95 17.61 1.51
CA ARG A 163 -14.70 16.75 2.68
C ARG A 163 -14.24 15.36 2.25
N ASP A 164 -14.76 14.82 1.15
CA ASP A 164 -14.29 13.55 0.61
C ASP A 164 -12.85 13.67 0.10
N ALA A 165 -12.54 14.77 -0.61
CA ALA A 165 -11.18 15.05 -1.10
C ALA A 165 -10.18 15.23 0.04
N GLU A 166 -10.57 15.93 1.12
CA GLU A 166 -9.77 16.09 2.34
C GLU A 166 -9.49 14.73 3.00
N MET A 167 -10.52 13.89 3.18
CA MET A 167 -10.33 12.56 3.75
C MET A 167 -9.48 11.67 2.84
N ALA A 168 -9.74 11.67 1.54
CA ALA A 168 -8.95 10.92 0.57
C ALA A 168 -7.47 11.32 0.63
N THR A 169 -7.18 12.63 0.74
CA THR A 169 -5.83 13.16 0.91
C THR A 169 -5.13 12.60 2.15
N VAL A 170 -5.83 12.52 3.29
CA VAL A 170 -5.27 11.90 4.50
C VAL A 170 -4.92 10.43 4.27
N PHE A 171 -5.76 9.68 3.55
CA PHE A 171 -5.46 8.28 3.23
C PHE A 171 -4.37 8.13 2.15
N GLY A 172 -4.27 9.08 1.21
CA GLY A 172 -3.16 9.19 0.26
C GLY A 172 -1.81 9.36 0.96
N GLU A 173 -1.76 10.23 1.97
CA GLU A 173 -0.60 10.41 2.86
C GLU A 173 -0.28 9.12 3.63
N LEU A 174 -1.29 8.44 4.20
CA LEU A 174 -1.06 7.15 4.86
C LEU A 174 -0.50 6.09 3.89
N ALA A 175 -0.98 6.06 2.66
CA ALA A 175 -0.48 5.14 1.63
C ALA A 175 0.96 5.50 1.21
N ALA A 176 1.30 6.79 1.10
CA ALA A 176 2.66 7.24 0.84
C ALA A 176 3.63 6.83 1.96
N ILE A 177 3.22 7.00 3.22
CA ILE A 177 3.98 6.54 4.40
C ILE A 177 4.14 5.01 4.36
N ALA A 178 3.08 4.27 3.99
CA ALA A 178 3.16 2.81 3.86
C ALA A 178 4.14 2.37 2.78
N LEU A 179 4.16 3.05 1.64
CA LEU A 179 5.10 2.79 0.56
C LEU A 179 6.54 3.02 1.01
N GLN A 180 6.80 4.17 1.66
CA GLN A 180 8.12 4.50 2.17
C GLN A 180 8.59 3.51 3.24
N ASN A 181 7.68 3.11 4.14
CA ASN A 181 7.95 2.08 5.14
C ASN A 181 8.31 0.72 4.50
N SER A 182 7.58 0.29 3.47
CA SER A 182 7.91 -0.96 2.74
C SER A 182 9.30 -0.88 2.11
N ARG A 183 9.61 0.24 1.43
CA ARG A 183 10.93 0.46 0.81
C ARG A 183 12.06 0.41 1.84
N TYR A 184 11.88 1.04 3.01
CA TYR A 184 12.87 0.97 4.09
C TYR A 184 13.03 -0.44 4.67
N LEU A 185 11.94 -1.19 4.83
CA LEU A 185 12.01 -2.57 5.29
C LEU A 185 12.74 -3.47 4.27
N GLU A 186 12.47 -3.30 2.98
CA GLU A 186 13.17 -3.98 1.90
C GLU A 186 14.67 -3.64 1.87
N GLU A 187 15.02 -2.36 2.05
CA GLU A 187 16.42 -1.91 2.15
C GLU A 187 17.12 -2.53 3.38
N ILE A 188 16.47 -2.52 4.54
CA ILE A 188 17.01 -3.16 5.76
C ILE A 188 17.21 -4.66 5.54
N VAL A 189 16.25 -5.35 4.91
CA VAL A 189 16.36 -6.78 4.59
C VAL A 189 17.51 -7.02 3.61
N ALA A 190 17.67 -6.18 2.60
CA ALA A 190 18.76 -6.26 1.63
C ALA A 190 20.13 -6.03 2.29
N LEU A 191 20.25 -5.03 3.17
CA LEU A 191 21.48 -4.73 3.92
C LEU A 191 21.83 -5.83 4.94
N LYS A 192 20.82 -6.49 5.53
CA LYS A 192 21.00 -7.71 6.33
C LYS A 192 21.46 -8.93 5.51
N GLY A 193 21.48 -8.83 4.17
CA GLY A 193 22.03 -9.86 3.27
C GLY A 193 23.55 -10.00 3.32
N ILE A 194 24.28 -9.03 3.88
CA ILE A 194 25.70 -9.17 4.14
C ILE A 194 25.88 -9.93 5.46
N ILE A 195 26.20 -11.21 5.36
CA ILE A 195 26.59 -12.02 6.52
C ILE A 195 28.04 -11.67 6.88
N PRO A 196 28.31 -11.03 8.02
CA PRO A 196 29.68 -10.70 8.41
C PRO A 196 30.42 -11.97 8.82
N ILE A 197 31.27 -12.48 7.93
CA ILE A 197 32.09 -13.67 8.19
C ILE A 197 33.51 -13.29 8.61
N CYS A 198 34.10 -14.07 9.52
CA CYS A 198 35.51 -13.98 9.83
C CYS A 198 36.31 -14.44 8.61
N SER A 199 37.23 -13.60 8.12
CA SER A 199 38.04 -13.93 6.93
C SER A 199 38.88 -15.18 7.12
N TYR A 200 39.24 -15.52 8.37
CA TYR A 200 40.04 -16.69 8.74
C TYR A 200 39.20 -17.94 8.99
N CYS A 201 38.34 -17.95 10.03
CA CYS A 201 37.63 -19.16 10.44
C CYS A 201 36.26 -19.34 9.78
N LYS A 202 35.79 -18.36 9.00
CA LYS A 202 34.46 -18.33 8.35
C LYS A 202 33.27 -18.38 9.32
N GLY A 203 33.50 -18.22 10.62
CA GLY A 203 32.44 -18.00 11.59
C GLY A 203 31.66 -16.73 11.27
N ILE A 204 30.38 -16.70 11.63
CA ILE A 204 29.46 -15.58 11.41
C ILE A 204 29.38 -14.74 12.69
N ARG A 205 29.38 -13.42 12.54
CA ARG A 205 29.12 -12.50 13.65
C ARG A 205 27.64 -12.14 13.71
N ASP A 206 27.01 -12.32 14.87
CA ASP A 206 25.62 -11.91 15.09
C ASP A 206 25.48 -10.41 15.39
N ASP A 207 24.23 -9.96 15.55
CA ASP A 207 23.89 -8.56 15.84
C ASP A 207 24.37 -8.09 17.23
N ALA A 208 24.65 -9.02 18.15
CA ALA A 208 25.21 -8.76 19.47
C ALA A 208 26.75 -8.77 19.48
N GLY A 209 27.38 -9.07 18.35
CA GLY A 209 28.83 -9.10 18.18
C GLY A 209 29.50 -10.44 18.52
N TYR A 210 28.73 -11.48 18.84
CA TYR A 210 29.25 -12.82 19.12
C TYR A 210 29.54 -13.57 17.82
N TRP A 211 30.58 -14.40 17.85
CA TRP A 211 30.97 -15.25 16.74
C TRP A 211 30.44 -16.66 16.94
N SER A 212 29.68 -17.16 15.97
CA SER A 212 29.15 -18.52 15.93
C SER A 212 29.56 -19.23 14.66
N ARG A 213 29.38 -20.56 14.64
CA ARG A 213 29.58 -21.35 13.42
C ARG A 213 28.44 -21.10 12.43
N LEU A 214 28.72 -21.33 11.14
CA LEU A 214 27.75 -21.17 10.06
C LEU A 214 26.46 -21.95 10.32
N GLU A 215 26.61 -23.21 10.73
CA GLU A 215 25.49 -24.13 10.94
C GLU A 215 24.59 -23.63 12.07
N GLU A 216 25.20 -23.28 13.21
CA GLU A 216 24.50 -22.74 14.38
C GLU A 216 23.78 -21.42 14.07
N TYR A 217 24.43 -20.52 13.32
CA TYR A 217 23.81 -19.26 12.91
C TYR A 217 22.57 -19.47 12.03
N ILE A 218 22.65 -20.37 11.04
CA ILE A 218 21.54 -20.64 10.11
C ILE A 218 20.40 -21.41 10.78
N GLU A 219 20.71 -22.42 11.60
CA GLU A 219 19.70 -23.21 12.34
C GLU A 219 18.94 -22.33 13.35
N SER A 220 19.59 -21.33 13.96
CA SER A 220 18.91 -20.43 14.90
C SER A 220 17.93 -19.44 14.26
N ARG A 221 18.00 -19.23 12.93
CA ARG A 221 17.25 -18.19 12.19
C ARG A 221 16.42 -18.71 11.02
N SER A 222 16.40 -20.02 10.78
CA SER A 222 15.64 -20.65 9.69
C SER A 222 15.18 -22.05 10.06
N GLU A 223 14.30 -22.64 9.25
CA GLU A 223 13.88 -24.05 9.41
C GLU A 223 14.89 -25.06 8.83
N ALA A 224 16.03 -24.58 8.31
CA ALA A 224 17.04 -25.45 7.71
C ALA A 224 17.74 -26.33 8.76
N GLN A 225 18.06 -27.57 8.40
CA GLN A 225 18.84 -28.51 9.20
C GLN A 225 20.04 -29.01 8.39
N PHE A 226 21.22 -29.12 9.01
CA PHE A 226 22.43 -29.59 8.33
C PHE A 226 22.62 -31.10 8.48
N SER A 227 22.68 -31.81 7.35
CA SER A 227 23.21 -33.16 7.30
C SER A 227 24.72 -33.12 6.98
N HIS A 228 25.49 -34.00 7.63
CA HIS A 228 26.92 -34.07 7.40
C HIS A 228 27.24 -35.15 6.38
N GLY A 229 27.97 -34.77 5.33
CA GLY A 229 28.45 -35.68 4.29
C GLY A 229 29.80 -35.19 3.76
N ILE A 230 30.50 -36.06 3.04
CA ILE A 230 31.75 -35.72 2.35
C ILE A 230 31.53 -35.99 0.86
N CYS A 231 31.77 -34.99 0.01
CA CYS A 231 31.66 -35.17 -1.44
C CYS A 231 32.81 -36.03 -1.98
N ASP A 232 32.63 -36.62 -3.15
CA ASP A 232 33.62 -37.51 -3.77
C ASP A 232 34.97 -36.82 -3.96
N THR A 233 34.97 -35.52 -4.31
CA THR A 233 36.19 -34.71 -4.43
C THR A 233 36.97 -34.67 -3.11
N CYS A 234 36.32 -34.25 -2.02
CA CYS A 234 36.94 -34.19 -0.70
C CYS A 234 37.35 -35.59 -0.20
N MET A 235 36.56 -36.62 -0.49
CA MET A 235 36.88 -38.00 -0.13
C MET A 235 38.16 -38.47 -0.83
N ALA A 236 38.28 -38.21 -2.14
CA ALA A 236 39.47 -38.56 -2.91
C ALA A 236 40.71 -37.77 -2.45
N GLU A 237 40.58 -36.46 -2.23
CA GLU A 237 41.70 -35.59 -1.83
C GLU A 237 42.21 -35.88 -0.41
N ARG A 238 41.30 -36.15 0.54
CA ARG A 238 41.67 -36.31 1.95
C ARG A 238 41.89 -37.76 2.36
N PHE A 239 41.21 -38.70 1.70
CA PHE A 239 41.19 -40.11 2.09
C PHE A 239 41.56 -41.07 0.94
N GLY A 240 41.92 -40.55 -0.24
CA GLY A 240 42.25 -41.37 -1.41
C GLY A 240 43.38 -42.38 -1.16
N ASP A 241 44.38 -42.02 -0.34
CA ASP A 241 45.47 -42.93 0.03
C ASP A 241 45.01 -44.04 0.99
N TYR A 242 44.02 -43.76 1.83
CA TYR A 242 43.40 -44.76 2.71
C TYR A 242 42.56 -45.77 1.92
N LEU A 243 41.89 -45.31 0.85
CA LEU A 243 41.08 -46.15 -0.03
C LEU A 243 41.93 -47.08 -0.93
N LYS A 244 43.21 -46.76 -1.15
CA LYS A 244 44.14 -47.55 -1.98
C LYS A 244 44.92 -48.61 -1.21
N ARG A 245 44.80 -48.68 0.11
CA ARG A 245 45.49 -49.72 0.91
C ARG A 245 44.79 -51.07 0.70
N PRO A 246 45.50 -52.14 0.32
CA PRO A 246 44.91 -53.46 0.23
C PRO A 246 44.41 -53.88 1.63
N ARG A 247 43.18 -54.42 1.67
CA ARG A 247 42.58 -54.98 2.89
C ARG A 247 43.29 -56.24 3.33
#